data_AF-A0A849WSY5-F1
#
_entry.id   AF-A0A849WSY5-F1
#
_cell.length_a   1.000
_cell.length_b   1.000
_cell.length_c   1.000
_cell.angle_alpha   90.00
_cell.angle_beta   90.00
_cell.angle_gamma   90.00
#
_symmetry.space_group_name_H-M   'P 1'
#
loop_
_entity.id
_entity.type
_entity.pdbx_description
1 polymer ?
#
loop_
_entity_poly.entity_id
_entity_poly.type
_entity_poly.pdbx_seq_one_letter_code
_entity_poly.pdbx_strand_id
1 'polypeptide(L)'
;MRSPEGDLPFETEEKLKDAFLAGRVQGGWLVQFWADKSWRHVCDVPLIAAFYAQAPVSTVIEPRNVHVYVPGRQGYQAGPLTISEVKARVGRGEISPASWVFLEGDSEWRQVKAVEQLWESIPPLPHQGARGAGLAEGITGADADSIASSPTAAAEGISLGAAEPEVPAASGENQTSPSIKLDLQEAISLEAAGQPLTVSAELPPPKAPEVSFAPIPEAAASPVASAAMGEAVASKDGVDVESPTMAINTLGLSLGVSGKAPPKPPPPAAVKPVSAAAPAAPPAPALREESNFEGIVAEVSMDPIWLIKQGTSETATGPFRFLDVVKFLKEGKLSKNDKISRVGTNRFQKISQQYEFSVAYSVETVVRGGVETQRIVIRRRHPRVAYVANVQIIKGQQAIAGTCVNISAGGVLVEAPRLELTVGDKLILRVLPALIPRPIQCSVTVMGKVPKIPPGYSLQFDDLKKEDKEAIEFFVSETLKKEQAAKQNAAG
;
A
#
# COMPACT_ATOMS: atom_id res chain seq x y z
N MET A 1 -49.37 -24.51 17.09
CA MET A 1 -48.11 -25.26 16.90
C MET A 1 -47.30 -25.22 18.18
N ARG A 2 -46.37 -26.15 18.42
CA ARG A 2 -45.49 -26.12 19.61
C ARG A 2 -44.01 -26.30 19.22
N SER A 3 -43.14 -25.55 19.89
CA SER A 3 -41.68 -25.80 19.90
C SER A 3 -41.36 -27.04 20.76
N PRO A 4 -40.28 -27.79 20.49
CA PRO A 4 -39.78 -28.86 21.35
C PRO A 4 -39.55 -28.41 22.80
N GLU A 5 -39.26 -27.12 22.98
CA GLU A 5 -38.97 -26.48 24.28
C GLU A 5 -40.24 -26.04 25.02
N GLY A 6 -41.44 -26.34 24.50
CA GLY A 6 -42.70 -26.23 25.24
C GLY A 6 -43.33 -24.83 25.35
N ASP A 7 -42.55 -23.76 25.20
CA ASP A 7 -42.98 -22.42 25.69
C ASP A 7 -43.59 -21.46 24.66
N LEU A 8 -43.63 -21.82 23.38
CA LEU A 8 -44.18 -20.93 22.34
C LEU A 8 -45.31 -21.62 21.56
N PRO A 9 -46.56 -21.50 22.01
CA PRO A 9 -47.70 -21.91 21.20
C PRO A 9 -47.93 -20.88 20.09
N PHE A 10 -47.51 -21.19 18.86
CA PHE A 10 -47.92 -20.39 17.70
C PHE A 10 -49.35 -20.78 17.31
N GLU A 11 -50.34 -19.94 17.59
CA GLU A 11 -51.75 -20.26 17.32
C GLU A 11 -52.04 -20.41 15.83
N THR A 12 -51.33 -19.66 14.98
CA THR A 12 -51.51 -19.67 13.52
C THR A 12 -50.15 -19.67 12.82
N GLU A 13 -50.13 -20.01 11.52
CA GLU A 13 -48.90 -19.97 10.72
C GLU A 13 -48.37 -18.53 10.55
N GLU A 14 -49.24 -17.52 10.57
CA GLU A 14 -48.83 -16.11 10.53
C GLU A 14 -48.02 -15.72 11.78
N LYS A 15 -48.43 -16.16 12.98
CA LYS A 15 -47.66 -15.90 14.21
C LYS A 15 -46.29 -16.57 14.19
N LEU A 16 -46.18 -17.75 13.58
CA LEU A 16 -44.89 -18.43 13.39
C LEU A 16 -44.00 -17.65 12.41
N LYS A 17 -44.57 -17.16 11.30
CA LYS A 17 -43.89 -16.29 10.33
C LYS A 17 -43.39 -14.99 10.98
N ASP A 18 -44.22 -14.31 11.77
CA ASP A 18 -43.83 -13.08 12.46
C ASP A 18 -42.71 -13.33 13.49
N ALA A 19 -42.74 -14.47 14.18
CA ALA A 19 -41.68 -14.86 15.10
C ALA A 19 -40.36 -15.20 14.38
N PHE A 20 -40.43 -15.83 13.21
CA PHE A 20 -39.29 -16.09 12.32
C PHE A 20 -38.68 -14.77 11.81
N LEU A 21 -39.49 -13.84 11.31
CA LEU A 21 -39.03 -12.53 10.83
C LEU A 21 -38.45 -11.66 11.96
N ALA A 22 -38.94 -11.83 13.19
CA ALA A 22 -38.40 -11.16 14.38
C ALA A 22 -37.12 -11.84 14.94
N GLY A 23 -36.61 -12.91 14.31
CA GLY A 23 -35.43 -13.64 14.77
C GLY A 23 -35.62 -14.45 16.05
N ARG A 24 -36.87 -14.65 16.50
CA ARG A 24 -37.22 -15.42 17.70
C ARG A 24 -37.28 -16.93 17.45
N VAL A 25 -37.31 -17.34 16.18
CA VAL A 25 -37.37 -18.74 15.73
C VAL A 25 -36.41 -18.88 14.55
N GLN A 26 -35.60 -19.94 14.53
CA GLN A 26 -34.66 -20.21 13.44
C GLN A 26 -35.23 -21.24 12.45
N GLY A 27 -34.81 -21.17 11.19
CA GLY A 27 -35.29 -22.09 10.14
C GLY A 27 -35.03 -23.57 10.42
N GLY A 28 -33.95 -23.88 11.15
CA GLY A 28 -33.60 -25.25 11.54
C GLY A 28 -34.41 -25.82 12.71
N TRP A 29 -35.21 -25.01 13.41
CA TRP A 29 -36.00 -25.50 14.55
C TRP A 29 -37.15 -26.38 14.08
N LEU A 30 -37.55 -27.33 14.92
CA LEU A 30 -38.71 -28.18 14.67
C LEU A 30 -39.97 -27.52 15.23
N VAL A 31 -41.09 -27.69 14.54
CA VAL A 31 -42.39 -27.20 14.97
C VAL A 31 -43.45 -28.28 14.76
N GLN A 32 -44.25 -28.56 15.79
CA GLN A 32 -45.34 -29.53 15.70
C GLN A 32 -46.64 -28.90 15.23
N PHE A 33 -47.25 -29.47 14.20
CA PHE A 33 -48.56 -29.08 13.69
C PHE A 33 -49.68 -29.82 14.42
N TRP A 34 -50.70 -29.09 14.87
CA TRP A 34 -51.79 -29.66 15.69
C TRP A 34 -52.76 -30.50 14.86
N ALA A 35 -52.98 -30.10 13.61
CA ALA A 35 -53.96 -30.74 12.73
C ALA A 35 -53.56 -32.19 12.39
N ASP A 36 -52.28 -32.44 12.16
CA ASP A 36 -51.77 -33.74 11.69
C ASP A 36 -50.76 -34.39 12.65
N LYS A 37 -50.43 -33.73 13.77
CA LYS A 37 -49.41 -34.16 14.77
C LYS A 37 -48.01 -34.35 14.17
N SER A 38 -47.74 -33.81 12.98
CA SER A 38 -46.44 -33.91 12.33
C SER A 38 -45.44 -32.90 12.89
N TRP A 39 -44.17 -33.29 12.92
CA TRP A 39 -43.05 -32.39 13.17
C TRP A 39 -42.44 -31.99 11.83
N ARG A 40 -42.23 -30.68 11.63
CA ARG A 40 -41.59 -30.14 10.43
C ARG A 40 -40.54 -29.13 10.82
N HIS A 41 -39.51 -28.94 10.00
CA HIS A 41 -38.63 -27.79 10.21
C HIS A 41 -39.40 -26.51 9.91
N VAL A 42 -39.04 -25.43 10.61
CA VAL A 42 -39.63 -24.10 10.39
C VAL A 42 -39.43 -23.65 8.95
N CYS A 43 -38.31 -24.02 8.31
CA CYS A 43 -38.06 -23.76 6.88
C CYS A 43 -38.99 -24.51 5.91
N ASP A 44 -39.62 -25.62 6.34
CA ASP A 44 -40.49 -26.45 5.49
C ASP A 44 -41.97 -26.02 5.56
N VAL A 45 -42.30 -25.06 6.42
CA VAL A 45 -43.65 -24.51 6.54
C VAL A 45 -43.95 -23.67 5.30
N PRO A 46 -45.05 -23.89 4.54
CA PRO A 46 -45.27 -23.25 3.23
C PRO A 46 -45.11 -21.71 3.23
N LEU A 47 -45.59 -21.04 4.29
CA LEU A 47 -45.46 -19.58 4.45
C LEU A 47 -44.02 -19.10 4.66
N ILE A 48 -43.14 -19.94 5.21
CA ILE A 48 -41.73 -19.64 5.46
C ILE A 48 -40.84 -20.16 4.32
N ALA A 49 -41.16 -21.33 3.77
CA ALA A 49 -40.52 -21.91 2.60
C ALA A 49 -40.52 -20.95 1.41
N ALA A 50 -41.57 -20.12 1.25
CA ALA A 50 -41.62 -19.08 0.22
C ALA A 50 -40.47 -18.03 0.33
N PHE A 51 -39.94 -17.78 1.54
CA PHE A 51 -38.77 -16.89 1.73
C PHE A 51 -37.46 -17.56 1.32
N TYR A 52 -37.38 -18.89 1.38
CA TYR A 52 -36.23 -19.66 0.93
C TYR A 52 -36.30 -20.04 -0.57
N ALA A 53 -37.51 -20.12 -1.12
CA ALA A 53 -37.77 -20.39 -2.53
C ALA A 53 -37.44 -19.19 -3.43
N GLN A 54 -37.45 -17.98 -2.86
CA GLN A 54 -36.72 -16.87 -3.46
C GLN A 54 -35.24 -17.19 -3.28
N ALA A 55 -34.64 -17.82 -4.30
CA ALA A 55 -33.20 -17.87 -4.42
C ALA A 55 -32.72 -16.44 -4.11
N PRO A 56 -31.79 -16.25 -3.15
CA PRO A 56 -31.26 -14.92 -2.91
C PRO A 56 -30.89 -14.40 -4.29
N VAL A 57 -31.45 -13.25 -4.67
CA VAL A 57 -30.99 -12.54 -5.86
C VAL A 57 -29.50 -12.51 -5.66
N SER A 58 -28.79 -13.32 -6.43
CA SER A 58 -27.35 -13.45 -6.33
C SER A 58 -26.87 -12.07 -6.72
N THR A 59 -26.69 -11.20 -5.74
CA THR A 59 -25.75 -10.11 -5.83
C THR A 59 -24.45 -10.83 -6.07
N VAL A 60 -24.11 -10.93 -7.35
CA VAL A 60 -22.90 -11.51 -7.90
C VAL A 60 -21.75 -11.24 -6.93
N ILE A 61 -21.43 -12.22 -6.10
CA ILE A 61 -20.18 -12.21 -5.33
C ILE A 61 -19.12 -12.66 -6.34
N GLU A 62 -18.74 -11.77 -7.24
CA GLU A 62 -17.41 -11.83 -7.83
C GLU A 62 -16.62 -10.65 -7.26
N PRO A 63 -15.76 -10.95 -6.28
CA PRO A 63 -14.40 -10.53 -6.49
C PRO A 63 -13.48 -11.68 -6.08
N ARG A 64 -13.34 -12.68 -6.95
CA ARG A 64 -12.07 -13.40 -7.01
C ARG A 64 -11.16 -12.55 -7.85
N ASN A 65 -10.19 -11.88 -7.22
CA ASN A 65 -9.19 -11.15 -7.97
C ASN A 65 -8.34 -12.15 -8.74
N VAL A 66 -8.13 -11.85 -10.02
CA VAL A 66 -7.30 -12.64 -10.93
C VAL A 66 -6.09 -11.79 -11.28
N HIS A 67 -4.91 -12.37 -11.12
CA HIS A 67 -3.67 -11.81 -11.64
C HIS A 67 -3.32 -12.56 -12.92
N VAL A 68 -3.02 -11.82 -13.98
CA VAL A 68 -2.66 -12.37 -15.30
C VAL A 68 -1.21 -12.04 -15.59
N TYR A 69 -0.44 -13.03 -16.01
CA TYR A 69 0.90 -12.89 -16.54
C TYR A 69 0.89 -13.26 -18.03
N VAL A 70 1.20 -12.30 -18.89
CA VAL A 70 1.19 -12.48 -20.34
C VAL A 70 2.62 -12.73 -20.84
N PRO A 71 2.95 -13.93 -21.34
CA PRO A 71 4.27 -14.23 -21.88
C PRO A 71 4.50 -13.47 -23.20
N GLY A 72 5.55 -12.64 -23.24
CA GLY A 72 5.88 -11.72 -24.35
C GLY A 72 7.05 -10.79 -24.02
N ARG A 73 7.37 -9.82 -24.91
CA ARG A 73 8.65 -9.06 -24.94
C ARG A 73 9.12 -8.39 -23.64
N GLN A 74 8.28 -8.24 -22.60
CA GLN A 74 8.71 -7.71 -21.29
C GLN A 74 8.01 -8.35 -20.07
N GLY A 75 7.27 -9.47 -20.23
CA GLY A 75 6.64 -10.18 -19.11
C GLY A 75 5.85 -9.27 -18.16
N TYR A 76 4.71 -8.75 -18.60
CA TYR A 76 3.89 -7.84 -17.78
C TYR A 76 2.87 -8.61 -16.95
N GLN A 77 2.78 -8.27 -15.66
CA GLN A 77 1.75 -8.74 -14.73
C GLN A 77 0.62 -7.70 -14.65
N ALA A 78 -0.60 -8.11 -14.97
CA ALA A 78 -1.81 -7.30 -14.88
C ALA A 78 -2.70 -7.83 -13.74
N GLY A 79 -3.24 -6.94 -12.90
CA GLY A 79 -4.14 -7.31 -11.80
C GLY A 79 -4.19 -6.27 -10.68
N PRO A 80 -5.15 -6.35 -9.75
CA PRO A 80 -6.23 -7.35 -9.68
C PRO A 80 -7.32 -7.09 -10.75
N LEU A 81 -7.77 -8.15 -11.44
CA LEU A 81 -8.86 -8.11 -12.42
C LEU A 81 -9.98 -9.05 -11.99
N THR A 82 -11.22 -8.76 -12.36
CA THR A 82 -12.34 -9.72 -12.18
C THR A 82 -12.30 -10.80 -13.26
N ILE A 83 -12.94 -11.96 -13.00
CA ILE A 83 -13.03 -13.05 -13.99
C ILE A 83 -13.70 -12.55 -15.27
N SER A 84 -14.73 -11.72 -15.16
CA SER A 84 -15.41 -11.10 -16.30
C SER A 84 -14.47 -10.24 -17.17
N GLU A 85 -13.58 -9.45 -16.56
CA GLU A 85 -12.59 -8.64 -17.26
C GLU A 85 -11.54 -9.51 -17.96
N VAL A 86 -11.09 -10.58 -17.31
CA VAL A 86 -10.17 -11.55 -17.91
C VAL A 86 -10.82 -12.23 -19.11
N LYS A 87 -12.08 -12.69 -19.00
CA LYS A 87 -12.85 -13.23 -20.13
C LYS A 87 -12.95 -12.23 -21.29
N ALA A 88 -13.26 -10.97 -21.00
CA ALA A 88 -13.36 -9.93 -22.03
C ALA A 88 -12.02 -9.70 -22.74
N ARG A 89 -10.90 -9.73 -22.01
CA ARG A 89 -9.54 -9.60 -22.57
C ARG A 89 -9.10 -10.83 -23.39
N VAL A 90 -9.48 -12.04 -22.97
CA VAL A 90 -9.29 -13.27 -23.75
C VAL A 90 -10.08 -13.20 -25.06
N GLY A 91 -11.35 -12.77 -25.01
CA GLY A 91 -12.19 -12.60 -26.20
C GLY A 91 -11.68 -11.55 -27.19
N ARG A 92 -10.97 -10.51 -26.71
CA ARG A 92 -10.28 -9.53 -27.57
C ARG A 92 -8.90 -9.98 -28.08
N GLY A 93 -8.40 -11.14 -27.62
CA GLY A 93 -7.07 -11.63 -27.97
C GLY A 93 -5.91 -10.90 -27.26
N GLU A 94 -6.19 -10.08 -26.25
CA GLU A 94 -5.15 -9.41 -25.44
C GLU A 94 -4.43 -10.38 -24.49
N ILE A 95 -5.13 -11.44 -24.07
CA ILE A 95 -4.60 -12.53 -23.24
C ILE A 95 -4.62 -13.80 -24.08
N SER A 96 -3.44 -14.39 -24.27
CA SER A 96 -3.34 -15.66 -25.01
C SER A 96 -3.76 -16.85 -24.15
N PRO A 97 -4.25 -17.96 -24.75
CA PRO A 97 -4.52 -19.20 -24.01
C PRO A 97 -3.29 -19.80 -23.28
N ALA A 98 -2.08 -19.41 -23.70
CA ALA A 98 -0.82 -19.78 -23.06
C ALA A 98 -0.39 -18.84 -21.92
N SER A 99 -1.15 -17.77 -21.67
CA SER A 99 -0.90 -16.85 -20.55
C SER A 99 -1.18 -17.55 -19.23
N TRP A 100 -0.50 -17.09 -18.17
CA TRP A 100 -0.65 -17.64 -16.83
C TRP A 100 -1.61 -16.76 -16.02
N VAL A 101 -2.45 -17.38 -15.21
CA VAL A 101 -3.38 -16.72 -14.31
C VAL A 101 -3.24 -17.29 -12.91
N PHE A 102 -3.35 -16.41 -11.93
CA PHE A 102 -3.40 -16.74 -10.51
C PHE A 102 -4.74 -16.24 -9.96
N LEU A 103 -5.58 -17.19 -9.55
CA LEU A 103 -6.85 -16.91 -8.91
C LEU A 103 -6.62 -16.74 -7.40
N GLU A 104 -7.17 -15.68 -6.81
CA GLU A 104 -7.09 -15.49 -5.36
C GLU A 104 -7.74 -16.68 -4.63
N GLY A 105 -6.91 -17.43 -3.90
CA GLY A 105 -7.28 -18.70 -3.23
C GLY A 105 -6.62 -19.95 -3.81
N ASP A 106 -6.03 -19.88 -5.00
CA ASP A 106 -5.23 -20.97 -5.57
C ASP A 106 -3.79 -20.97 -5.04
N SER A 107 -3.17 -22.15 -4.97
CA SER A 107 -1.78 -22.32 -4.52
C SER A 107 -0.74 -22.19 -5.63
N GLU A 108 -1.17 -22.15 -6.89
CA GLU A 108 -0.29 -22.22 -8.06
C GLU A 108 -0.81 -21.36 -9.21
N TRP A 109 0.09 -20.90 -10.07
CA TRP A 109 -0.26 -20.28 -11.34
C TRP A 109 -0.72 -21.37 -12.32
N ARG A 110 -1.84 -21.14 -13.00
CA ARG A 110 -2.35 -22.04 -14.05
C ARG A 110 -2.42 -21.32 -15.39
N GLN A 111 -2.30 -22.04 -16.49
CA GLN A 111 -2.51 -21.44 -17.81
C GLN A 111 -3.99 -21.12 -18.02
N VAL A 112 -4.31 -20.07 -18.79
CA VAL A 112 -5.70 -19.67 -19.10
C VAL A 112 -6.50 -20.85 -19.64
N LYS A 113 -5.90 -21.69 -20.49
CA LYS A 113 -6.55 -22.90 -21.03
C LYS A 113 -6.85 -24.00 -19.99
N ALA A 114 -6.20 -23.97 -18.83
CA ALA A 114 -6.38 -24.94 -17.76
C ALA A 114 -7.44 -24.49 -16.73
N VAL A 115 -7.94 -23.25 -16.83
CA VAL A 115 -8.98 -22.73 -15.97
C VAL A 115 -10.33 -22.88 -16.67
N GLU A 116 -11.16 -23.82 -16.19
CA GLU A 116 -12.46 -24.17 -16.79
C GLU A 116 -13.35 -22.94 -17.01
N GLN A 117 -13.37 -22.02 -16.05
CA GLN A 117 -14.14 -20.79 -16.13
C GLN A 117 -13.69 -19.86 -17.27
N LEU A 118 -12.42 -19.88 -17.67
CA LEU A 118 -11.88 -19.03 -18.75
C LEU A 118 -11.88 -19.74 -20.11
N TRP A 119 -11.88 -21.08 -20.13
CA TRP A 119 -11.83 -21.89 -21.34
C TRP A 119 -12.96 -21.57 -22.33
N GLU A 120 -14.18 -21.38 -21.83
CA GLU A 120 -15.36 -21.07 -22.65
C GLU A 120 -15.24 -19.74 -23.43
N SER A 121 -14.37 -18.83 -22.99
CA SER A 121 -14.18 -17.53 -23.63
C SER A 121 -13.13 -17.52 -24.75
N ILE A 122 -12.46 -18.65 -24.98
CA ILE A 122 -11.46 -18.78 -26.04
C ILE A 122 -12.20 -18.92 -27.39
N PRO A 123 -11.99 -18.00 -28.35
CA PRO A 123 -12.63 -18.12 -29.66
C PRO A 123 -12.21 -19.43 -30.35
N PRO A 124 -13.15 -20.16 -30.97
CA PRO A 124 -12.81 -21.39 -31.67
C PRO A 124 -11.79 -21.09 -32.77
N LEU A 125 -10.82 -21.98 -32.93
CA LEU A 125 -9.84 -21.86 -34.03
C LEU A 125 -10.61 -21.77 -35.35
N PRO A 126 -10.30 -20.77 -36.21
CA PRO A 126 -10.91 -20.69 -37.53
C PRO A 126 -10.70 -22.04 -38.19
N HIS A 127 -11.79 -22.70 -38.56
CA HIS A 127 -11.73 -24.00 -39.21
C HIS A 127 -10.79 -23.82 -40.40
N GLN A 128 -9.70 -24.58 -40.43
CA GLN A 128 -8.80 -24.60 -41.58
C GLN A 128 -9.62 -25.09 -42.76
N GLY A 129 -10.25 -24.15 -43.46
CA GLY A 129 -11.03 -24.40 -44.66
C GLY A 129 -10.12 -25.11 -45.63
N ALA A 130 -10.58 -26.29 -46.05
CA ALA A 130 -10.03 -27.15 -47.08
C ALA A 130 -8.93 -26.48 -47.90
N ARG A 131 -7.67 -26.75 -47.54
CA ARG A 131 -6.54 -26.52 -48.43
C ARG A 131 -6.79 -27.44 -49.62
N GLY A 132 -7.21 -26.84 -50.73
CA GLY A 132 -7.67 -27.54 -51.92
C GLY A 132 -6.71 -28.64 -52.34
N ALA A 133 -7.29 -29.81 -52.58
CA ALA A 133 -6.69 -30.86 -53.38
C ALA A 133 -6.44 -30.28 -54.79
N GLY A 134 -5.19 -30.19 -55.20
CA GLY A 134 -4.84 -29.75 -56.54
C GLY A 134 -3.38 -29.38 -56.67
N LEU A 135 -2.48 -30.37 -56.57
CA LEU A 135 -1.18 -30.44 -57.26
C LEU A 135 -0.45 -31.70 -56.77
N ALA A 136 -0.85 -32.84 -57.34
CA ALA A 136 -0.02 -34.03 -57.43
C ALA A 136 0.35 -34.17 -58.91
N GLU A 137 1.62 -33.99 -59.26
CA GLU A 137 2.25 -34.73 -60.35
C GLU A 137 3.77 -34.70 -60.20
N GLY A 138 4.34 -35.90 -60.12
CA GLY A 138 5.74 -36.19 -60.45
C GLY A 138 6.76 -35.99 -59.34
N ILE A 139 7.12 -37.06 -58.62
CA ILE A 139 8.45 -37.67 -58.69
C ILE A 139 8.37 -39.02 -57.96
N THR A 140 8.56 -40.06 -58.76
CA THR A 140 8.72 -41.47 -58.40
C THR A 140 10.16 -41.78 -58.00
N GLY A 141 10.35 -42.76 -57.11
CA GLY A 141 11.62 -43.46 -56.87
C GLY A 141 11.84 -43.70 -55.39
N ALA A 142 11.56 -44.91 -54.90
CA ALA A 142 12.56 -45.97 -54.61
C ALA A 142 13.25 -45.72 -53.27
N ASP A 143 13.54 -46.66 -52.38
CA ASP A 143 13.32 -48.09 -52.19
C ASP A 143 13.81 -48.34 -50.73
N ALA A 144 13.25 -49.35 -50.06
CA ALA A 144 13.89 -50.14 -48.98
C ALA A 144 14.36 -49.39 -47.70
N ASP A 145 14.52 -49.96 -46.52
CA ASP A 145 14.19 -51.24 -45.91
C ASP A 145 14.31 -51.01 -44.39
N SER A 146 13.64 -51.87 -43.61
CA SER A 146 14.11 -52.51 -42.36
C SER A 146 15.16 -51.79 -41.48
N ILE A 147 14.98 -51.62 -40.16
CA ILE A 147 15.32 -52.64 -39.15
C ILE A 147 14.94 -52.14 -37.72
N ALA A 148 14.22 -53.00 -37.00
CA ALA A 148 14.31 -53.44 -35.59
C ALA A 148 14.55 -52.47 -34.39
N SER A 149 13.62 -52.63 -33.43
CA SER A 149 13.80 -53.10 -32.04
C SER A 149 14.72 -52.36 -31.03
N SER A 150 14.07 -51.98 -29.91
CA SER A 150 14.51 -51.83 -28.50
C SER A 150 15.57 -52.87 -28.03
N PRO A 151 16.23 -52.80 -26.83
CA PRO A 151 15.69 -52.24 -25.56
C PRO A 151 16.70 -51.81 -24.42
N THR A 152 16.13 -51.34 -23.29
CA THR A 152 16.44 -51.66 -21.87
C THR A 152 17.79 -51.34 -21.15
N ALA A 153 17.63 -50.64 -20.00
CA ALA A 153 18.23 -50.80 -18.65
C ALA A 153 19.53 -50.10 -18.16
N ALA A 154 19.42 -49.74 -16.86
CA ALA A 154 20.38 -49.65 -15.75
C ALA A 154 21.39 -48.48 -15.77
N ALA A 155 21.45 -47.57 -14.78
CA ALA A 155 21.61 -47.70 -13.33
C ALA A 155 22.99 -48.21 -12.89
N GLU A 156 23.79 -47.32 -12.30
CA GLU A 156 24.86 -47.45 -11.27
C GLU A 156 25.72 -46.17 -11.38
N GLY A 157 26.00 -45.41 -10.32
CA GLY A 157 26.77 -45.78 -9.13
C GLY A 157 28.23 -45.28 -9.29
N ILE A 158 28.96 -45.04 -8.19
CA ILE A 158 30.40 -44.62 -8.09
C ILE A 158 30.59 -43.09 -8.01
N SER A 159 31.44 -42.50 -7.17
CA SER A 159 32.08 -42.80 -5.88
C SER A 159 32.88 -41.55 -5.51
N LEU A 160 32.99 -41.27 -4.21
CA LEU A 160 33.90 -40.30 -3.61
C LEU A 160 35.38 -40.68 -3.85
N GLY A 161 36.24 -39.67 -4.01
CA GLY A 161 37.69 -39.82 -4.02
C GLY A 161 38.39 -38.50 -3.79
N ALA A 162 38.97 -38.34 -2.60
CA ALA A 162 39.79 -37.22 -2.16
C ALA A 162 41.15 -37.18 -2.86
N ALA A 163 41.67 -35.98 -3.14
CA ALA A 163 43.10 -35.69 -3.17
C ALA A 163 43.35 -34.18 -3.17
N GLU A 164 43.98 -33.72 -2.10
CA GLU A 164 44.82 -32.51 -2.04
C GLU A 164 46.07 -32.76 -2.93
N PRO A 165 46.58 -31.74 -3.63
CA PRO A 165 47.87 -31.22 -3.18
C PRO A 165 48.10 -29.71 -3.43
N GLU A 166 48.87 -29.15 -2.50
CA GLU A 166 49.95 -28.16 -2.60
C GLU A 166 50.05 -27.14 -3.76
N VAL A 167 50.35 -25.92 -3.31
CA VAL A 167 50.74 -24.68 -4.01
C VAL A 167 52.00 -24.87 -4.89
N PRO A 168 52.23 -24.04 -5.93
CA PRO A 168 53.10 -22.88 -5.70
C PRO A 168 52.71 -21.60 -6.47
N ALA A 169 53.23 -20.49 -5.93
CA ALA A 169 53.15 -19.14 -6.45
C ALA A 169 53.93 -18.93 -7.76
N ALA A 170 53.42 -18.08 -8.65
CA ALA A 170 54.21 -17.18 -9.51
C ALA A 170 53.32 -16.15 -10.25
N SER A 171 53.57 -14.88 -9.96
CA SER A 171 54.01 -13.83 -10.89
C SER A 171 53.37 -13.65 -12.29
N GLY A 172 53.01 -12.39 -12.58
CA GLY A 172 52.92 -11.82 -13.93
C GLY A 172 51.52 -11.87 -14.54
N GLU A 173 51.03 -10.92 -15.33
CA GLU A 173 51.56 -9.72 -15.93
C GLU A 173 50.37 -8.84 -16.37
N ASN A 174 50.66 -7.55 -16.53
CA ASN A 174 49.84 -6.57 -17.23
C ASN A 174 49.25 -7.11 -18.54
N GLN A 175 47.93 -7.02 -18.72
CA GLN A 175 47.34 -6.81 -20.05
C GLN A 175 46.29 -5.71 -20.01
N THR A 176 46.72 -4.58 -20.56
CA THR A 176 45.93 -3.43 -20.99
C THR A 176 45.18 -3.71 -22.29
N SER A 177 43.97 -3.14 -22.38
CA SER A 177 43.24 -2.64 -23.57
C SER A 177 41.98 -3.43 -23.98
N PRO A 178 41.00 -2.82 -24.67
CA PRO A 178 40.74 -1.38 -24.87
C PRO A 178 39.29 -0.95 -24.54
N SER A 179 39.15 0.34 -24.23
CA SER A 179 37.88 1.08 -24.23
C SER A 179 37.24 1.10 -25.62
N ILE A 180 35.99 0.65 -25.70
CA ILE A 180 35.10 0.94 -26.82
C ILE A 180 34.25 2.15 -26.42
N LYS A 181 34.56 3.31 -27.03
CA LYS A 181 33.67 4.46 -27.06
C LYS A 181 32.67 4.24 -28.19
N LEU A 182 31.39 4.23 -27.87
CA LEU A 182 30.32 4.37 -28.86
C LEU A 182 29.52 5.62 -28.48
N ASP A 183 29.88 6.71 -29.16
CA ASP A 183 29.06 7.89 -29.36
C ASP A 183 27.86 7.49 -30.22
N LEU A 184 26.65 7.81 -29.78
CA LEU A 184 25.46 7.82 -30.64
C LEU A 184 24.51 8.93 -30.18
N GLN A 185 24.90 10.18 -30.48
CA GLN A 185 23.99 11.28 -30.72
C GLN A 185 23.67 11.29 -32.22
N GLU A 186 22.45 10.93 -32.61
CA GLU A 186 21.76 11.44 -33.81
C GLU A 186 20.38 10.77 -33.92
N ALA A 187 19.32 11.50 -33.57
CA ALA A 187 17.99 11.43 -34.19
C ALA A 187 17.04 12.42 -33.48
N ILE A 188 17.13 13.69 -33.86
CA ILE A 188 16.00 14.62 -33.81
C ILE A 188 15.76 15.05 -35.24
N SER A 189 14.54 14.83 -35.75
CA SER A 189 13.76 15.72 -36.66
C SER A 189 12.93 14.92 -37.66
N LEU A 190 11.81 15.52 -38.06
CA LEU A 190 10.69 15.05 -38.91
C LEU A 190 9.64 14.24 -38.11
N GLU A 191 8.37 14.63 -37.99
CA GLU A 191 7.51 15.42 -38.87
C GLU A 191 6.55 16.33 -38.09
N ALA A 192 6.38 17.56 -38.59
CA ALA A 192 5.33 18.49 -38.24
C ALA A 192 4.64 18.94 -39.55
N ALA A 193 3.43 18.45 -39.77
CA ALA A 193 2.37 18.96 -40.66
C ALA A 193 1.19 17.98 -40.47
N GLY A 194 -0.06 18.31 -40.16
CA GLY A 194 -0.79 19.56 -40.19
C GLY A 194 -2.20 19.20 -40.69
N GLN A 195 -3.25 19.33 -39.87
CA GLN A 195 -4.57 19.87 -40.24
C GLN A 195 -5.60 19.66 -39.10
N PRO A 196 -6.41 20.68 -38.78
CA PRO A 196 -7.48 20.60 -37.79
C PRO A 196 -8.81 20.22 -38.45
N LEU A 197 -9.48 19.17 -37.96
CA LEU A 197 -10.87 18.91 -38.29
C LEU A 197 -11.77 19.50 -37.20
N THR A 198 -12.40 20.62 -37.56
CA THR A 198 -13.60 21.15 -36.95
C THR A 198 -14.78 20.22 -37.23
N VAL A 199 -15.39 19.67 -36.18
CA VAL A 199 -16.79 19.20 -36.24
C VAL A 199 -17.51 19.75 -35.01
N SER A 200 -18.27 20.82 -35.27
CA SER A 200 -19.32 21.31 -34.39
C SER A 200 -20.49 20.33 -34.40
N ALA A 201 -20.90 19.87 -33.24
CA ALA A 201 -22.25 19.35 -32.99
C ALA A 201 -22.64 19.73 -31.57
N GLU A 202 -23.31 20.88 -31.46
CA GLU A 202 -23.87 21.44 -30.24
C GLU A 202 -25.11 20.61 -29.86
N LEU A 203 -25.01 19.87 -28.76
CA LEU A 203 -26.14 19.19 -28.12
C LEU A 203 -26.80 20.16 -27.13
N PRO A 204 -28.13 20.35 -27.17
CA PRO A 204 -28.82 21.25 -26.26
C PRO A 204 -28.78 20.71 -24.82
N PRO A 205 -28.72 21.60 -23.81
CA PRO A 205 -28.67 21.21 -22.41
C PRO A 205 -30.00 20.57 -21.97
N PRO A 206 -29.97 19.54 -21.11
CA PRO A 206 -31.18 18.93 -20.56
C PRO A 206 -31.93 19.93 -19.67
N LYS A 207 -33.23 20.09 -19.95
CA LYS A 207 -34.20 20.83 -19.12
C LYS A 207 -34.19 20.28 -17.69
N ALA A 208 -33.86 21.13 -16.72
CA ALA A 208 -34.07 20.85 -15.32
C ALA A 208 -35.58 20.71 -15.02
N PRO A 209 -36.01 19.75 -14.18
CA PRO A 209 -37.40 19.67 -13.76
C PRO A 209 -37.74 20.84 -12.82
N GLU A 210 -38.75 21.64 -13.20
CA GLU A 210 -39.44 22.58 -12.32
C GLU A 210 -40.08 21.80 -11.16
N VAL A 211 -39.51 21.92 -9.97
CA VAL A 211 -40.17 21.51 -8.73
C VAL A 211 -40.91 22.72 -8.19
N SER A 212 -42.23 22.73 -8.37
CA SER A 212 -43.13 23.71 -7.77
C SER A 212 -43.18 23.50 -6.26
N PHE A 213 -42.66 24.44 -5.48
CA PHE A 213 -42.90 24.49 -4.04
C PHE A 213 -44.30 25.08 -3.79
N ALA A 214 -45.18 24.27 -3.20
CA ALA A 214 -46.44 24.73 -2.65
C ALA A 214 -46.20 25.57 -1.37
N PRO A 215 -46.98 26.64 -1.14
CA PRO A 215 -46.82 27.49 0.03
C PRO A 215 -47.29 26.79 1.32
N ILE A 216 -46.48 26.91 2.37
CA ILE A 216 -46.78 26.48 3.74
C ILE A 216 -47.86 27.41 4.31
N PRO A 217 -48.95 26.89 4.89
CA PRO A 217 -49.96 27.73 5.52
C PRO A 217 -49.48 28.23 6.89
N GLU A 218 -49.57 29.55 7.03
CA GLU A 218 -49.43 30.35 8.24
C GLU A 218 -50.75 30.33 9.04
N ALA A 219 -50.70 29.80 10.27
CA ALA A 219 -51.62 30.02 11.42
C ALA A 219 -51.38 28.85 12.41
N ALA A 220 -51.38 28.99 13.74
CA ALA A 220 -52.02 29.96 14.59
C ALA A 220 -51.27 30.10 15.92
N ALA A 221 -51.33 31.30 16.48
CA ALA A 221 -50.96 31.63 17.84
C ALA A 221 -51.91 30.98 18.87
N SER A 222 -51.38 30.66 20.05
CA SER A 222 -52.09 30.81 21.32
C SER A 222 -51.12 30.83 22.52
N PRO A 223 -51.53 31.43 23.66
CA PRO A 223 -50.62 32.23 24.48
C PRO A 223 -50.61 31.85 25.98
N VAL A 224 -49.77 32.58 26.73
CA VAL A 224 -49.81 32.83 28.20
C VAL A 224 -49.60 31.65 29.15
N ALA A 225 -48.45 31.67 29.86
CA ALA A 225 -48.44 31.56 31.32
C ALA A 225 -47.11 32.11 31.89
N SER A 226 -47.23 33.23 32.59
CA SER A 226 -46.20 33.88 33.40
C SER A 226 -45.81 33.03 34.61
N ALA A 227 -44.53 33.02 34.97
CA ALA A 227 -44.10 32.98 36.37
C ALA A 227 -42.69 33.59 36.49
N ALA A 228 -42.63 34.66 37.26
CA ALA A 228 -41.45 35.46 37.57
C ALA A 228 -40.67 34.89 38.76
N MET A 229 -39.34 35.09 38.75
CA MET A 229 -38.47 35.49 39.87
C MET A 229 -37.06 35.57 39.28
N GLY A 230 -36.46 36.77 39.16
CA GLY A 230 -35.61 37.36 40.21
C GLY A 230 -34.28 36.61 40.24
N GLU A 231 -33.14 37.15 39.80
CA GLU A 231 -32.43 38.22 40.50
C GLU A 231 -31.30 38.78 39.60
N ALA A 232 -31.03 40.07 39.76
CA ALA A 232 -30.08 40.86 38.98
C ALA A 232 -28.72 40.95 39.70
N VAL A 233 -27.62 40.96 38.94
CA VAL A 233 -26.41 41.72 39.31
C VAL A 233 -25.78 42.32 38.04
N ALA A 234 -25.73 43.66 38.03
CA ALA A 234 -25.04 44.53 37.07
C ALA A 234 -23.51 44.44 37.23
N SER A 235 -22.67 44.69 36.22
CA SER A 235 -22.25 46.03 35.78
C SER A 235 -21.17 45.86 34.67
N LYS A 236 -21.23 46.66 33.59
CA LYS A 236 -20.24 47.70 33.15
C LYS A 236 -18.77 47.24 33.15
N ASP A 237 -17.99 47.36 32.08
CA ASP A 237 -17.69 48.58 31.34
C ASP A 237 -17.29 48.30 29.87
N GLY A 238 -17.59 49.26 29.00
CA GLY A 238 -17.10 49.33 27.63
C GLY A 238 -15.80 50.10 27.52
N VAL A 239 -15.01 49.78 26.49
CA VAL A 239 -13.91 50.62 26.00
C VAL A 239 -13.90 50.55 24.48
N ASP A 240 -14.24 51.69 23.86
CA ASP A 240 -13.92 52.07 22.48
C ASP A 240 -12.41 52.26 22.32
N VAL A 241 -11.80 51.73 21.25
CA VAL A 241 -10.57 52.31 20.68
C VAL A 241 -10.60 52.20 19.15
N GLU A 242 -10.34 53.36 18.57
CA GLU A 242 -10.42 53.76 17.17
C GLU A 242 -9.41 53.07 16.23
N SER A 243 -9.80 52.99 14.97
CA SER A 243 -8.92 52.74 13.82
C SER A 243 -8.19 54.03 13.41
N PRO A 244 -6.98 53.95 12.84
CA PRO A 244 -6.54 54.99 11.92
C PRO A 244 -6.18 54.45 10.53
N THR A 245 -6.78 55.11 9.55
CA THR A 245 -6.46 55.13 8.12
C THR A 245 -5.39 56.20 7.85
N MET A 246 -4.35 55.91 7.05
CA MET A 246 -3.54 56.87 6.26
C MET A 246 -2.90 56.07 5.10
N ALA A 247 -3.25 56.30 3.82
CA ALA A 247 -2.72 57.32 2.90
C ALA A 247 -1.18 57.16 2.66
N ILE A 248 -0.79 56.53 1.54
CA ILE A 248 -0.26 57.14 0.30
C ILE A 248 0.84 58.18 0.55
N ASN A 249 2.07 57.84 0.15
CA ASN A 249 3.02 58.83 -0.35
C ASN A 249 3.90 58.25 -1.47
N THR A 250 3.87 58.99 -2.57
CA THR A 250 4.65 58.88 -3.81
C THR A 250 5.85 59.84 -3.71
N LEU A 251 6.82 59.70 -4.64
CA LEU A 251 8.10 60.42 -4.84
C LEU A 251 9.29 59.55 -4.38
N GLY A 252 10.31 59.22 -5.18
CA GLY A 252 10.85 59.87 -6.38
C GLY A 252 12.25 60.43 -6.06
N LEU A 253 13.23 60.20 -6.96
CA LEU A 253 14.65 60.62 -6.93
C LEU A 253 15.61 59.66 -6.20
N SER A 254 16.87 59.43 -6.59
CA SER A 254 17.68 59.60 -7.81
C SER A 254 19.10 59.09 -7.48
N LEU A 255 19.77 58.49 -8.47
CA LEU A 255 21.21 58.32 -8.71
C LEU A 255 22.25 58.77 -7.64
N GLY A 256 23.24 57.91 -7.39
CA GLY A 256 24.50 58.31 -6.73
C GLY A 256 25.55 57.19 -6.60
N VAL A 257 26.45 57.12 -7.59
CA VAL A 257 27.70 56.34 -7.62
C VAL A 257 28.68 56.83 -6.55
N SER A 258 29.40 55.94 -5.85
CA SER A 258 30.86 56.08 -5.61
C SER A 258 31.43 54.89 -4.83
N GLY A 259 32.46 54.26 -5.39
CA GLY A 259 33.22 53.18 -4.76
C GLY A 259 34.14 53.69 -3.65
N LYS A 260 34.28 52.90 -2.60
CA LYS A 260 35.30 53.11 -1.55
C LYS A 260 35.99 51.78 -1.25
N ALA A 261 37.30 51.80 -1.41
CA ALA A 261 38.22 50.67 -1.20
C ALA A 261 38.19 50.14 0.26
N PRO A 262 38.49 48.85 0.47
CA PRO A 262 38.55 48.26 1.80
C PRO A 262 39.78 48.75 2.60
N PRO A 263 39.64 49.04 3.90
CA PRO A 263 40.75 49.46 4.75
C PRO A 263 41.68 48.28 5.12
N LYS A 264 42.96 48.62 5.17
CA LYS A 264 44.13 47.82 5.54
C LYS A 264 44.01 47.24 6.98
N PRO A 265 44.43 45.98 7.23
CA PRO A 265 44.41 45.41 8.56
C PRO A 265 45.52 46.00 9.47
N PRO A 266 45.26 46.19 10.78
CA PRO A 266 46.25 46.63 11.75
C PRO A 266 47.24 45.52 12.16
N PRO A 267 48.45 45.87 12.62
CA PRO A 267 49.52 44.94 12.98
C PRO A 267 49.22 44.14 14.27
N PRO A 268 49.81 42.93 14.41
CA PRO A 268 49.53 42.02 15.51
C PRO A 268 50.06 42.56 16.85
N ALA A 269 49.17 42.68 17.83
CA ALA A 269 49.50 42.99 19.21
C ALA A 269 50.18 41.79 19.90
N ALA A 270 51.21 42.10 20.68
CA ALA A 270 52.00 41.16 21.46
C ALA A 270 51.14 40.37 22.44
N VAL A 271 51.23 39.04 22.34
CA VAL A 271 50.57 38.07 23.22
C VAL A 271 51.31 38.01 24.56
N LYS A 272 50.62 38.38 25.64
CA LYS A 272 51.03 38.07 27.01
C LYS A 272 50.74 36.58 27.31
N PRO A 273 51.62 35.85 28.01
CA PRO A 273 51.34 34.47 28.41
C PRO A 273 50.29 34.47 29.52
N VAL A 274 49.05 34.14 29.17
CA VAL A 274 47.99 33.82 30.14
C VAL A 274 48.13 32.35 30.51
N SER A 275 48.45 32.13 31.78
CA SER A 275 48.47 30.83 32.45
C SER A 275 47.15 30.09 32.24
N ALA A 276 47.23 28.92 31.58
CA ALA A 276 46.10 28.07 31.27
C ALA A 276 45.67 27.27 32.51
N ALA A 277 44.69 27.80 33.25
CA ALA A 277 43.80 26.96 34.05
C ALA A 277 42.80 26.32 33.08
N ALA A 278 42.90 25.01 32.88
CA ALA A 278 42.01 24.25 32.01
C ALA A 278 40.54 24.42 32.46
N PRO A 279 39.64 24.94 31.60
CA PRO A 279 38.22 24.90 31.89
C PRO A 279 37.79 23.43 31.91
N ALA A 280 37.22 23.00 33.03
CA ALA A 280 36.67 21.67 33.22
C ALA A 280 35.75 21.34 32.03
N ALA A 281 36.05 20.22 31.37
CA ALA A 281 35.26 19.74 30.25
C ALA A 281 33.79 19.65 30.67
N PRO A 282 32.84 20.15 29.86
CA PRO A 282 31.43 19.94 30.13
C PRO A 282 31.18 18.44 30.27
N PRO A 283 30.44 17.99 31.30
CA PRO A 283 30.16 16.58 31.51
C PRO A 283 29.57 16.02 30.22
N ALA A 284 30.16 14.94 29.73
CA ALA A 284 29.67 14.24 28.55
C ALA A 284 28.15 14.03 28.70
N PRO A 285 27.34 14.34 27.66
CA PRO A 285 25.90 14.18 27.74
C PRO A 285 25.62 12.74 28.15
N ALA A 286 25.06 12.57 29.35
CA ALA A 286 24.68 11.26 29.85
C ALA A 286 23.84 10.57 28.77
N LEU A 287 24.27 9.37 28.37
CA LEU A 287 23.46 8.46 27.57
C LEU A 287 22.10 8.39 28.25
N ARG A 288 21.11 9.05 27.63
CA ARG A 288 19.74 9.06 28.13
C ARG A 288 19.36 7.62 28.38
N GLU A 289 19.09 7.29 29.65
CA GLU A 289 18.57 5.98 30.03
C GLU A 289 17.47 5.64 29.05
N GLU A 290 17.64 4.52 28.35
CA GLU A 290 16.69 3.97 27.41
C GLU A 290 15.46 3.55 28.20
N SER A 291 14.67 4.55 28.59
CA SER A 291 13.39 4.41 29.28
C SER A 291 12.62 3.35 28.51
N ASN A 292 12.28 2.25 29.19
CA ASN A 292 11.49 1.11 28.71
C ASN A 292 10.36 1.56 27.78
N PHE A 293 10.67 1.75 26.51
CA PHE A 293 9.69 2.08 25.50
C PHE A 293 9.18 0.72 25.03
N GLU A 294 8.06 0.32 25.59
CA GLU A 294 7.24 -0.82 25.18
C GLU A 294 6.52 -0.50 23.86
N GLY A 295 7.30 -0.04 22.86
CA GLY A 295 6.81 0.33 21.54
C GLY A 295 6.64 -0.91 20.67
N ILE A 296 5.58 -0.93 19.85
CA ILE A 296 5.24 -2.10 19.04
C ILE A 296 6.34 -2.42 18.02
N VAL A 297 6.62 -3.71 18.02
CA VAL A 297 7.60 -4.47 17.25
C VAL A 297 7.22 -4.52 15.78
N ALA A 298 8.04 -3.93 14.90
CA ALA A 298 7.97 -4.22 13.48
C ALA A 298 8.80 -5.48 13.18
N GLU A 299 8.17 -6.50 12.61
CA GLU A 299 8.87 -7.72 12.20
C GLU A 299 9.64 -7.48 10.90
N VAL A 300 10.91 -7.89 10.88
CA VAL A 300 11.76 -7.87 9.70
C VAL A 300 11.81 -9.28 9.11
N SER A 301 11.57 -9.40 7.81
CA SER A 301 11.71 -10.68 7.11
C SER A 301 13.15 -11.21 7.26
N MET A 302 13.25 -12.52 7.50
CA MET A 302 14.51 -13.27 7.56
C MET A 302 15.04 -13.68 6.17
N ASP A 303 14.27 -13.41 5.12
CA ASP A 303 14.65 -13.78 3.77
C ASP A 303 15.88 -12.98 3.31
N PRO A 304 16.75 -13.57 2.48
CA PRO A 304 17.85 -12.85 1.88
C PRO A 304 17.30 -11.88 0.83
N ILE A 305 17.02 -10.65 1.24
CA ILE A 305 16.42 -9.61 0.38
C ILE A 305 17.31 -8.39 0.19
N TRP A 306 18.50 -8.33 0.81
CA TRP A 306 19.33 -7.13 0.82
C TRP A 306 20.50 -7.23 -0.17
N LEU A 307 20.61 -6.23 -1.05
CA LEU A 307 21.71 -6.04 -2.00
C LEU A 307 22.57 -4.88 -1.53
N ILE A 308 23.90 -5.02 -1.60
CA ILE A 308 24.85 -4.05 -1.03
C ILE A 308 25.85 -3.61 -2.09
N LYS A 309 26.12 -2.31 -2.18
CA LYS A 309 27.23 -1.74 -2.95
C LYS A 309 28.23 -1.12 -1.99
N GLN A 310 29.42 -1.71 -1.93
CA GLN A 310 30.51 -1.25 -1.06
C GLN A 310 31.22 -0.05 -1.71
N GLY A 311 31.34 1.05 -0.97
CA GLY A 311 32.02 2.26 -1.43
C GLY A 311 31.50 2.80 -2.75
N THR A 312 32.40 2.89 -3.73
CA THR A 312 32.12 3.35 -5.10
C THR A 312 31.90 2.21 -6.08
N SER A 313 31.88 0.95 -5.63
CA SER A 313 31.67 -0.19 -6.52
C SER A 313 30.28 -0.13 -7.17
N GLU A 314 30.23 -0.33 -8.48
CA GLU A 314 28.97 -0.44 -9.21
C GLU A 314 28.32 -1.80 -9.04
N THR A 315 29.10 -2.84 -8.73
CA THR A 315 28.62 -4.19 -8.53
C THR A 315 27.90 -4.31 -7.19
N ALA A 316 26.66 -4.81 -7.25
CA ALA A 316 25.90 -5.14 -6.05
C ALA A 316 26.22 -6.58 -5.63
N THR A 317 26.56 -6.78 -4.37
CA THR A 317 26.73 -8.11 -3.75
C THR A 317 25.45 -8.49 -3.00
N GLY A 318 25.15 -9.79 -2.94
CA GLY A 318 23.98 -10.34 -2.26
C GLY A 318 23.19 -11.35 -3.12
N PRO A 319 21.99 -11.75 -2.69
CA PRO A 319 21.24 -11.18 -1.58
C PRO A 319 21.66 -11.68 -0.19
N PHE A 320 21.60 -10.81 0.82
CA PHE A 320 21.95 -11.10 2.21
C PHE A 320 20.73 -11.03 3.13
N ARG A 321 20.76 -11.78 4.24
CA ARG A 321 19.76 -11.66 5.31
C ARG A 321 20.05 -10.43 6.16
N PHE A 322 19.04 -9.93 6.88
CA PHE A 322 19.21 -8.77 7.77
C PHE A 322 20.35 -8.96 8.78
N LEU A 323 20.42 -10.14 9.42
CA LEU A 323 21.45 -10.43 10.43
C LEU A 323 22.86 -10.49 9.84
N ASP A 324 23.01 -10.93 8.59
CA ASP A 324 24.31 -10.96 7.90
C ASP A 324 24.83 -9.53 7.68
N VAL A 325 23.96 -8.64 7.22
CA VAL A 325 24.30 -7.22 7.04
C VAL A 325 24.70 -6.58 8.37
N VAL A 326 23.95 -6.85 9.45
CA VAL A 326 24.32 -6.34 10.77
C VAL A 326 25.65 -6.92 11.25
N LYS A 327 25.91 -8.21 11.01
CA LYS A 327 27.19 -8.84 11.31
C LYS A 327 28.33 -8.16 10.55
N PHE A 328 28.16 -7.89 9.25
CA PHE A 328 29.16 -7.19 8.46
C PHE A 328 29.41 -5.75 8.91
N LEU A 329 28.38 -5.04 9.37
CA LEU A 329 28.53 -3.70 9.99
C LEU A 329 29.30 -3.77 11.31
N LYS A 330 29.07 -4.79 12.14
CA LYS A 330 29.79 -5.01 13.41
C LYS A 330 31.25 -5.39 13.18
N GLU A 331 31.51 -6.22 12.16
CA GLU A 331 32.85 -6.64 11.76
C GLU A 331 33.63 -5.54 11.02
N GLY A 332 33.00 -4.41 10.69
CA GLY A 332 33.62 -3.33 9.92
C GLY A 332 33.83 -3.65 8.43
N LYS A 333 33.29 -4.76 7.93
CA LYS A 333 33.29 -5.13 6.50
C LYS A 333 32.37 -4.23 5.67
N LEU A 334 31.38 -3.63 6.32
CA LEU A 334 30.50 -2.61 5.75
C LEU A 334 30.58 -1.33 6.56
N SER A 335 30.52 -0.21 5.87
CA SER A 335 30.39 1.12 6.43
C SER A 335 28.94 1.60 6.37
N LYS A 336 28.54 2.45 7.32
CA LYS A 336 27.22 3.12 7.30
C LYS A 336 27.01 4.02 6.06
N ASN A 337 28.08 4.34 5.34
CA ASN A 337 28.06 5.08 4.08
C ASN A 337 27.86 4.21 2.84
N ASP A 338 28.02 2.89 2.95
CA ASP A 338 27.75 1.97 1.86
C ASP A 338 26.27 2.02 1.47
N LYS A 339 25.97 1.65 0.23
CA LYS A 339 24.60 1.70 -0.27
C LYS A 339 23.96 0.32 -0.17
N ILE A 340 22.68 0.30 0.20
CA ILE A 340 21.85 -0.89 0.33
C ILE A 340 20.54 -0.70 -0.43
N SER A 341 20.04 -1.78 -1.01
CA SER A 341 18.74 -1.84 -1.68
C SER A 341 18.06 -3.16 -1.32
N ARG A 342 16.73 -3.19 -1.38
CA ARG A 342 16.00 -4.47 -1.43
C ARG A 342 16.01 -5.03 -2.85
N VAL A 343 15.99 -6.36 -2.94
CA VAL A 343 15.76 -7.07 -4.22
C VAL A 343 14.47 -6.56 -4.85
N GLY A 344 14.51 -6.26 -6.15
CA GLY A 344 13.38 -5.74 -6.93
C GLY A 344 13.13 -4.23 -6.83
N THR A 345 13.74 -3.50 -5.89
CA THR A 345 13.46 -2.05 -5.74
C THR A 345 14.40 -1.15 -6.57
N ASN A 346 15.52 -1.67 -7.08
CA ASN A 346 16.57 -0.95 -7.85
C ASN A 346 17.03 0.40 -7.26
N ARG A 347 16.73 0.66 -5.99
CA ARG A 347 16.95 1.94 -5.32
C ARG A 347 17.94 1.75 -4.18
N PHE A 348 19.17 2.11 -4.47
CA PHE A 348 20.26 2.08 -3.51
C PHE A 348 20.28 3.36 -2.67
N GLN A 349 20.17 3.23 -1.36
CA GLN A 349 20.28 4.31 -0.37
C GLN A 349 21.38 3.98 0.64
N LYS A 350 21.92 4.98 1.35
CA LYS A 350 22.97 4.69 2.34
C LYS A 350 22.41 3.80 3.45
N ILE A 351 23.23 2.88 3.98
CA ILE A 351 22.82 2.02 5.11
C ILE A 351 22.36 2.87 6.31
N SER A 352 23.05 3.97 6.58
CA SER A 352 22.63 4.97 7.60
C SER A 352 21.24 5.57 7.38
N GLN A 353 20.76 5.63 6.14
CA GLN A 353 19.44 6.14 5.78
C GLN A 353 18.37 5.04 5.77
N GLN A 354 18.77 3.77 5.76
CA GLN A 354 17.85 2.64 5.84
C GLN A 354 17.39 2.48 7.28
N TYR A 355 16.11 2.76 7.51
CA TYR A 355 15.52 2.78 8.85
C TYR A 355 15.82 1.52 9.64
N GLU A 356 15.71 0.34 9.00
CA GLU A 356 15.89 -0.98 9.61
C GLU A 356 17.28 -1.19 10.23
N PHE A 357 18.32 -0.52 9.71
CA PHE A 357 19.69 -0.60 10.23
C PHE A 357 20.07 0.57 11.14
N SER A 358 19.20 1.58 11.26
CA SER A 358 19.42 2.75 12.10
C SER A 358 18.82 2.62 13.51
N VAL A 359 17.98 1.60 13.72
CA VAL A 359 17.21 1.39 14.94
C VAL A 359 17.66 0.15 15.70
N ALA A 360 17.46 0.17 17.01
CA ALA A 360 17.68 -1.00 17.85
C ALA A 360 16.73 -2.14 17.45
N TYR A 361 17.26 -3.36 17.43
CA TYR A 361 16.52 -4.58 17.13
C TYR A 361 16.78 -5.62 18.21
N SER A 362 15.79 -6.48 18.46
CA SER A 362 15.91 -7.70 19.25
C SER A 362 15.67 -8.92 18.36
N VAL A 363 16.34 -10.03 18.67
CA VAL A 363 16.08 -11.32 18.03
C VAL A 363 15.31 -12.15 19.05
N GLU A 364 14.10 -12.56 18.69
CA GLU A 364 13.24 -13.38 19.55
C GLU A 364 13.12 -14.76 18.93
N THR A 365 13.38 -15.80 19.71
CA THR A 365 13.15 -17.19 19.29
C THR A 365 11.73 -17.57 19.66
N VAL A 366 10.89 -17.86 18.66
CA VAL A 366 9.51 -18.31 18.85
C VAL A 366 9.42 -19.77 18.44
N VAL A 367 9.04 -20.63 19.38
CA VAL A 367 8.77 -22.04 19.11
C VAL A 367 7.34 -22.18 18.60
N ARG A 368 7.17 -22.47 17.30
CA ARG A 368 5.85 -22.79 16.71
C ARG A 368 5.85 -24.23 16.24
N GLY A 369 4.99 -25.07 16.83
CA GLY A 369 4.88 -26.49 16.46
C GLY A 369 6.17 -27.29 16.70
N GLY A 370 6.94 -26.96 17.74
CA GLY A 370 8.21 -27.62 18.06
C GLY A 370 9.40 -27.18 17.19
N VAL A 371 9.20 -26.31 16.20
CA VAL A 371 10.29 -25.72 15.40
C VAL A 371 10.62 -24.34 15.97
N GLU A 372 11.88 -24.16 16.39
CA GLU A 372 12.41 -22.87 16.81
C GLU A 372 12.57 -21.95 15.60
N THR A 373 11.72 -20.94 15.47
CA THR A 373 11.83 -19.93 14.43
C THR A 373 12.32 -18.64 15.06
N GLN A 374 13.43 -18.10 14.56
CA GLN A 374 13.90 -16.78 14.98
C GLN A 374 13.05 -15.72 14.26
N ARG A 375 12.66 -14.67 14.98
CA ARG A 375 12.05 -13.47 14.40
C ARG A 375 12.86 -12.25 14.81
N ILE A 376 12.99 -11.31 13.89
CA ILE A 376 13.74 -10.07 14.12
C ILE A 376 12.73 -8.96 14.35
N VAL A 377 12.91 -8.30 15.47
CA VAL A 377 11.97 -7.34 16.03
C VAL A 377 12.63 -5.98 16.08
N ILE A 378 12.09 -5.03 15.33
CA ILE A 378 12.53 -3.63 15.39
C ILE A 378 11.61 -2.85 16.33
N ARG A 379 12.20 -2.21 17.34
CA ARG A 379 11.47 -1.31 18.24
C ARG A 379 11.40 0.08 17.63
N ARG A 380 10.17 0.52 17.33
CA ARG A 380 9.93 1.87 16.81
C ARG A 380 9.58 2.81 17.95
N ARG A 381 10.11 4.04 17.90
CA ARG A 381 9.70 5.11 18.83
C ARG A 381 8.20 5.41 18.73
N HIS A 382 7.65 5.38 17.52
CA HIS A 382 6.24 5.61 17.25
C HIS A 382 5.67 4.42 16.46
N PRO A 383 4.95 3.51 17.11
CA PRO A 383 4.37 2.35 16.44
C PRO A 383 3.32 2.80 15.41
N ARG A 384 3.24 2.06 14.31
CA ARG A 384 2.29 2.33 13.21
C ARG A 384 1.16 1.33 13.25
N VAL A 385 -0.05 1.80 13.04
CA VAL A 385 -1.24 0.97 12.88
C VAL A 385 -1.90 1.23 11.54
N ALA A 386 -2.63 0.24 11.03
CA ALA A 386 -3.47 0.43 9.86
C ALA A 386 -4.51 1.53 10.16
N TYR A 387 -4.62 2.50 9.25
CA TYR A 387 -5.57 3.59 9.35
C TYR A 387 -5.97 4.01 7.96
N VAL A 388 -7.15 3.55 7.53
CA VAL A 388 -7.70 3.83 6.22
C VAL A 388 -8.61 5.04 6.32
N ALA A 389 -8.15 6.18 5.80
CA ALA A 389 -8.92 7.42 5.81
C ALA A 389 -8.62 8.27 4.57
N ASN A 390 -9.61 9.02 4.10
CA ASN A 390 -9.42 9.97 3.02
C ASN A 390 -8.54 11.13 3.50
N VAL A 391 -7.60 11.57 2.65
CA VAL A 391 -6.73 12.70 2.93
C VAL A 391 -6.71 13.69 1.77
N GLN A 392 -6.43 14.94 2.09
CA GLN A 392 -6.14 16.00 1.13
C GLN A 392 -4.68 16.42 1.30
N ILE A 393 -3.89 16.25 0.24
CA ILE A 393 -2.52 16.72 0.13
C ILE A 393 -2.54 18.08 -0.57
N ILE A 394 -2.04 19.12 0.08
CA ILE A 394 -2.00 20.47 -0.46
C ILE A 394 -0.53 20.83 -0.75
N LYS A 395 -0.21 21.03 -2.05
CA LYS A 395 1.11 21.47 -2.53
C LYS A 395 0.93 22.77 -3.31
N GLY A 396 1.27 23.90 -2.68
CA GLY A 396 0.99 25.24 -3.24
C GLY A 396 -0.52 25.50 -3.29
N GLN A 397 -1.06 25.75 -4.49
CA GLN A 397 -2.50 25.96 -4.71
C GLN A 397 -3.27 24.68 -5.08
N GLN A 398 -2.57 23.56 -5.30
CA GLN A 398 -3.20 22.31 -5.70
C GLN A 398 -3.56 21.47 -4.48
N ALA A 399 -4.84 21.10 -4.38
CA ALA A 399 -5.34 20.15 -3.41
C ALA A 399 -5.61 18.81 -4.12
N ILE A 400 -4.96 17.74 -3.64
CA ILE A 400 -5.00 16.42 -4.26
C ILE A 400 -5.57 15.44 -3.24
N ALA A 401 -6.60 14.69 -3.66
CA ALA A 401 -7.15 13.62 -2.85
C ALA A 401 -6.24 12.39 -2.83
N GLY A 402 -6.13 11.75 -1.68
CA GLY A 402 -5.44 10.48 -1.49
C GLY A 402 -6.04 9.67 -0.34
N THR A 403 -5.42 8.54 -0.03
CA THR A 403 -5.85 7.62 1.03
C THR A 403 -4.69 7.40 2.00
N CYS A 404 -4.89 7.71 3.28
CA CYS A 404 -3.99 7.25 4.33
C CYS A 404 -4.16 5.73 4.50
N VAL A 405 -3.05 5.00 4.59
CA VAL A 405 -3.03 3.53 4.76
C VAL A 405 -2.61 3.17 6.18
N ASN A 406 -1.63 3.90 6.72
CA ASN A 406 -1.18 3.75 8.08
C ASN A 406 -0.80 5.10 8.70
N ILE A 407 -0.91 5.15 10.02
CA ILE A 407 -0.61 6.33 10.83
C ILE A 407 0.22 5.95 12.05
N SER A 408 1.12 6.85 12.44
CA SER A 408 1.72 6.90 13.78
C SER A 408 1.92 8.34 14.20
N ALA A 409 2.29 8.56 15.46
CA ALA A 409 2.63 9.89 15.96
C ALA A 409 3.82 10.56 15.23
N GLY A 410 4.60 9.80 14.46
CA GLY A 410 5.75 10.32 13.70
C GLY A 410 5.46 10.58 12.21
N GLY A 411 4.35 10.09 11.66
CA GLY A 411 4.04 10.27 10.24
C GLY A 411 2.96 9.33 9.72
N VAL A 412 2.74 9.38 8.41
CA VAL A 412 1.72 8.59 7.70
C VAL A 412 2.29 7.96 6.43
N LEU A 413 1.67 6.87 5.98
CA LEU A 413 1.77 6.41 4.60
C LEU A 413 0.50 6.81 3.86
N VAL A 414 0.64 7.52 2.75
CA VAL A 414 -0.48 7.97 1.91
C VAL A 414 -0.32 7.43 0.49
N GLU A 415 -1.39 6.90 -0.06
CA GLU A 415 -1.50 6.51 -1.47
C GLU A 415 -2.20 7.62 -2.26
N ALA A 416 -1.57 8.07 -3.34
CA ALA A 416 -2.08 9.16 -4.17
C ALA A 416 -1.82 8.88 -5.67
N PRO A 417 -2.83 8.43 -6.44
CA PRO A 417 -2.63 7.89 -7.79
C PRO A 417 -2.15 8.90 -8.83
N ARG A 418 -2.40 10.20 -8.63
CA ARG A 418 -2.13 11.25 -9.63
C ARG A 418 -1.06 12.24 -9.21
N LEU A 419 -0.31 11.94 -8.16
CA LEU A 419 0.62 12.87 -7.57
C LEU A 419 2.04 12.34 -7.68
N GLU A 420 2.93 13.14 -8.22
CA GLU A 420 4.37 12.91 -8.22
C GLU A 420 5.02 13.80 -7.17
N LEU A 421 5.39 13.20 -6.03
CA LEU A 421 6.17 13.88 -4.99
C LEU A 421 7.62 13.45 -5.04
N THR A 422 8.51 14.42 -4.84
CA THR A 422 9.94 14.19 -4.63
C THR A 422 10.25 14.06 -3.15
N VAL A 423 11.22 13.22 -2.80
CA VAL A 423 11.68 13.08 -1.41
C VAL A 423 12.30 14.40 -0.97
N GLY A 424 11.88 14.90 0.20
CA GLY A 424 12.24 16.22 0.72
C GLY A 424 11.19 17.31 0.47
N ASP A 425 10.16 17.04 -0.35
CA ASP A 425 9.06 18.00 -0.54
C ASP A 425 8.34 18.28 0.78
N LYS A 426 8.04 19.56 1.02
CA LYS A 426 7.18 20.01 2.12
C LYS A 426 5.78 20.29 1.59
N LEU A 427 4.77 19.76 2.27
CA LEU A 427 3.36 19.88 1.90
C LEU A 427 2.49 20.00 3.15
N ILE A 428 1.25 20.46 2.97
CA ILE A 428 0.24 20.46 4.03
C ILE A 428 -0.61 19.22 3.83
N LEU A 429 -0.69 18.39 4.85
CA LEU A 429 -1.56 17.21 4.87
C LEU A 429 -2.78 17.49 5.72
N ARG A 430 -3.97 17.26 5.16
CA ARG A 430 -5.24 17.28 5.88
C ARG A 430 -5.86 15.88 5.87
N VAL A 431 -5.84 15.22 7.02
CA VAL A 431 -6.51 13.93 7.23
C VAL A 431 -7.97 14.21 7.57
N LEU A 432 -8.89 13.66 6.78
CA LEU A 432 -10.32 13.82 7.03
C LEU A 432 -10.76 12.93 8.21
N PRO A 433 -11.84 13.31 8.93
CA PRO A 433 -12.36 12.51 10.04
C PRO A 433 -12.71 11.08 9.60
N ALA A 434 -12.31 10.09 10.40
CA ALA A 434 -12.63 8.67 10.21
C ALA A 434 -12.71 7.98 11.59
N LEU A 435 -11.85 7.00 11.87
CA LEU A 435 -11.76 6.39 13.21
C LEU A 435 -11.25 7.38 14.27
N ILE A 436 -10.47 8.37 13.86
CA ILE A 436 -10.19 9.56 14.68
C ILE A 436 -11.29 10.58 14.35
N PRO A 437 -12.16 10.95 15.30
CA PRO A 437 -13.40 11.69 15.03
C PRO A 437 -13.18 13.20 14.85
N ARG A 438 -12.04 13.59 14.28
CA ARG A 438 -11.71 14.99 14.01
C ARG A 438 -10.71 15.13 12.87
N PRO A 439 -10.74 16.24 12.12
CA PRO A 439 -9.78 16.48 11.06
C PRO A 439 -8.41 16.82 11.68
N ILE A 440 -7.34 16.29 11.08
CA ILE A 440 -5.96 16.61 11.47
C ILE A 440 -5.33 17.37 10.32
N GLN A 441 -4.71 18.52 10.59
CA GLN A 441 -4.02 19.32 9.59
C GLN A 441 -2.61 19.66 10.08
N CYS A 442 -1.59 19.27 9.32
CA CYS A 442 -0.19 19.45 9.71
C CYS A 442 0.72 19.66 8.48
N SER A 443 1.87 20.30 8.71
CA SER A 443 2.96 20.32 7.73
C SER A 443 3.71 19.00 7.75
N VAL A 444 4.01 18.46 6.58
CA VAL A 444 4.71 17.18 6.44
C VAL A 444 5.81 17.23 5.40
N THR A 445 6.84 16.41 5.59
CA THR A 445 7.95 16.23 4.66
C THR A 445 7.93 14.82 4.06
N VAL A 446 8.12 14.72 2.74
CA VAL A 446 8.18 13.42 2.05
C VAL A 446 9.49 12.71 2.36
N MET A 447 9.43 11.60 3.08
CA MET A 447 10.60 10.80 3.45
C MET A 447 10.92 9.70 2.46
N GLY A 448 9.91 9.18 1.75
CA GLY A 448 10.10 8.06 0.86
C GLY A 448 8.93 7.84 -0.09
N LYS A 449 9.22 7.14 -1.19
CA LYS A 449 8.24 6.69 -2.17
C LYS A 449 8.24 5.16 -2.18
N VAL A 450 7.06 4.57 -2.06
CA VAL A 450 6.82 3.13 -2.14
C VAL A 450 6.31 2.85 -3.55
N PRO A 451 7.01 2.02 -4.35
CA PRO A 451 6.60 1.68 -5.71
C PRO A 451 5.46 0.67 -5.67
N LYS A 452 4.27 1.11 -5.29
CA LYS A 452 3.00 0.37 -5.38
C LYS A 452 2.11 1.00 -6.44
N ILE A 453 1.05 0.29 -6.83
CA ILE A 453 -0.03 0.81 -7.68
C ILE A 453 -1.29 0.79 -6.81
N PRO A 454 -1.81 1.94 -6.35
CA PRO A 454 -1.31 3.31 -6.54
C PRO A 454 0.01 3.60 -5.79
N PRO A 455 0.81 4.60 -6.23
CA PRO A 455 2.07 4.95 -5.57
C PRO A 455 1.83 5.44 -4.14
N GLY A 456 2.62 4.91 -3.21
CA GLY A 456 2.60 5.27 -1.79
C GLY A 456 3.71 6.26 -1.44
N TYR A 457 3.42 7.18 -0.53
CA TYR A 457 4.34 8.21 -0.04
C TYR A 457 4.41 8.15 1.48
N SER A 458 5.61 7.95 2.01
CA SER A 458 5.86 8.03 3.46
C SER A 458 6.10 9.50 3.81
N LEU A 459 5.20 10.07 4.60
CA LEU A 459 5.24 11.47 5.02
C LEU A 459 5.58 11.53 6.50
N GLN A 460 6.54 12.38 6.88
CA GLN A 460 6.88 12.66 8.27
C GLN A 460 6.20 13.94 8.72
N PHE A 461 5.64 13.95 9.93
CA PHE A 461 5.06 15.16 10.50
C PHE A 461 6.16 16.12 10.97
N ASP A 462 6.10 17.37 10.51
CA ASP A 462 7.02 18.44 10.94
C ASP A 462 6.43 19.26 12.10
N ASP A 463 5.15 19.63 11.97
CA ASP A 463 4.44 20.48 12.94
C ASP A 463 3.03 19.90 13.20
N LEU A 464 2.98 18.92 14.10
CA LEU A 464 1.75 18.27 14.53
C LEU A 464 1.30 18.90 15.85
N LYS A 465 0.07 19.42 15.90
CA LYS A 465 -0.51 19.98 17.12
C LYS A 465 -0.48 18.95 18.25
N LYS A 466 -0.30 19.43 19.47
CA LYS A 466 -0.24 18.56 20.65
C LYS A 466 -1.52 17.73 20.79
N GLU A 467 -2.69 18.35 20.60
CA GLU A 467 -3.94 17.59 20.63
C GLU A 467 -3.94 16.51 19.54
N ASP A 468 -3.64 16.87 18.27
CA ASP A 468 -3.52 15.96 17.10
C ASP A 468 -2.65 14.75 17.40
N LYS A 469 -1.50 14.99 17.99
CA LYS A 469 -0.57 13.96 18.42
C LYS A 469 -1.17 13.02 19.47
N GLU A 470 -1.78 13.57 20.52
CA GLU A 470 -2.39 12.78 21.59
C GLU A 470 -3.53 11.89 21.08
N ALA A 471 -4.37 12.38 20.16
CA ALA A 471 -5.42 11.54 19.59
C ALA A 471 -4.88 10.43 18.68
N ILE A 472 -3.83 10.70 17.90
CA ILE A 472 -3.16 9.65 17.11
C ILE A 472 -2.55 8.61 18.06
N GLU A 473 -1.84 9.04 19.11
CA GLU A 473 -1.22 8.14 20.08
C GLU A 473 -2.26 7.29 20.81
N PHE A 474 -3.38 7.89 21.22
CA PHE A 474 -4.51 7.18 21.81
C PHE A 474 -5.06 6.12 20.86
N PHE A 475 -5.39 6.49 19.62
CA PHE A 475 -5.90 5.57 18.59
C PHE A 475 -4.93 4.41 18.31
N VAL A 476 -3.64 4.72 18.16
CA VAL A 476 -2.56 3.75 17.94
C VAL A 476 -2.48 2.77 19.11
N SER A 477 -2.52 3.26 20.35
CA SER A 477 -2.45 2.42 21.55
C SER A 477 -3.65 1.47 21.68
N GLU A 478 -4.87 1.97 21.45
CA GLU A 478 -6.09 1.19 21.54
C GLU A 478 -6.17 0.11 20.47
N THR A 479 -5.75 0.43 19.24
CA THR A 479 -5.72 -0.55 18.14
C THR A 479 -4.76 -1.69 18.45
N LEU A 480 -3.59 -1.39 19.02
CA LEU A 480 -2.57 -2.40 19.32
C LEU A 480 -2.95 -3.27 20.51
N LYS A 481 -3.62 -2.71 21.53
CA LYS A 481 -4.23 -3.51 22.60
C LYS A 481 -5.25 -4.50 22.04
N LYS A 482 -6.11 -4.08 21.10
CA LYS A 482 -7.08 -4.95 20.44
C LYS A 482 -6.41 -6.06 19.62
N GLU A 483 -5.36 -5.74 18.87
CA GLU A 483 -4.60 -6.74 18.12
C GLU A 483 -3.89 -7.75 19.03
N GLN A 484 -3.34 -7.30 20.17
CA GLN A 484 -2.72 -8.18 21.15
C GLN A 484 -3.75 -9.12 21.81
N ALA A 485 -4.90 -8.59 22.21
CA ALA A 485 -5.99 -9.41 22.75
C ALA A 485 -6.51 -10.43 21.73
N ALA A 486 -6.66 -10.03 20.47
CA ALA A 486 -7.04 -10.94 19.39
C ALA A 486 -6.00 -12.06 19.18
N LYS A 487 -4.70 -11.75 19.25
CA LYS A 487 -3.62 -12.75 19.16
C LYS A 487 -3.60 -13.70 20.35
N GLN A 488 -3.89 -13.21 21.55
CA GLN A 488 -3.99 -14.06 22.76
C GLN A 488 -5.18 -15.00 22.66
N ASN A 489 -6.34 -14.50 22.24
CA ASN A 489 -7.55 -15.30 22.04
C ASN A 489 -7.42 -16.33 20.92
N ALA A 490 -6.60 -16.08 19.91
CA ALA A 490 -6.32 -17.04 18.83
C ALA A 490 -5.30 -18.12 19.22
N ALA A 491 -4.57 -17.93 20.33
CA ALA A 491 -3.53 -18.84 20.80
C ALA A 491 -4.01 -19.78 21.92
N GLY A 492 -5.10 -19.44 22.61
CA GLY A 492 -5.79 -20.30 23.58
C GLY A 492 -6.88 -21.10 22.90
#